data_AF-A0A965F292-F1
#
_entry.id   AF-A0A965F292-F1
#
_cell.length_a   1.000
_cell.length_b   1.000
_cell.length_c   1.000
_cell.angle_alpha   90.00
_cell.angle_beta   90.00
_cell.angle_gamma   90.00
#
_symmetry.space_group_name_H-M   'P 1'
#
loop_
_entity.id
_entity.type
_entity.pdbx_description
1 polymer ?
#
loop_
_entity_poly.entity_id
_entity_poly.type
_entity_poly.pdbx_seq_one_letter_code
_entity_poly.pdbx_strand_id
1 'polypeptide(L)'
;AGAPAAGPAEALAAVRIVMVGAVPGAEWSGQRKDELQVGARDVAQWPALPAKFLKEVGAAIAAGLLRAAPAAPAKAVVHDKYTPARHAGKAQRAHTLLFTAEGDSAITLVRAGLTQQRGASLPGGPSLDWCGIISLQGVIINAKREVTQFASAGGASAGGASAPATQTQADANAADANAADASDAPETIAVRSARLRDNKRLAALADAFGLRYDYKYESAAELATLRYGKLVLCVDQDLDGTGKIAALVLVWLHEFWPALLRGGRVGRFMTPLVRAYPKAAKAAAALAAAPAPAPPAAAAAAKRGKRAAPAAAPAAQEVVEFFYEEELRAWLEEDPARAAAHTIKYYKGLATHDDAEMRRMFEPARFAASLYTYTVDDAAATARLFEVYFGADPALRKAVLVTPVAHLAAADARALRAARALPVGRVQLDIDTKSYKNDAIKRQIPCAVDGLNPARRKILAGAFARFAGE
;
A
#
# COMPACT_ATOMS: atom_id res chain seq x y z
N ALA A 1 -28.76 -23.19 21.41
CA ALA A 1 -29.65 -22.82 20.29
C ALA A 1 -29.47 -23.84 19.19
N GLY A 2 -30.49 -24.68 18.96
CA GLY A 2 -30.45 -25.76 17.97
C GLY A 2 -30.62 -25.21 16.56
N ALA A 3 -29.51 -24.89 15.90
CA ALA A 3 -29.49 -24.79 14.45
C ALA A 3 -29.60 -26.22 13.87
N PRO A 4 -30.32 -26.44 12.76
CA PRO A 4 -30.29 -27.73 12.08
C PRO A 4 -28.84 -28.09 11.76
N ALA A 5 -28.45 -29.33 12.06
CA ALA A 5 -27.12 -29.82 11.72
C ALA A 5 -26.98 -29.79 10.19
N ALA A 6 -26.04 -28.99 9.68
CA ALA A 6 -25.78 -28.91 8.25
C ALA A 6 -25.49 -30.31 7.69
N GLY A 7 -26.13 -30.65 6.57
CA GLY A 7 -25.95 -31.95 5.93
C GLY A 7 -24.52 -32.13 5.38
N PRO A 8 -24.06 -33.36 5.09
CA PRO A 8 -22.72 -33.62 4.56
C PRO A 8 -22.39 -32.83 3.29
N ALA A 9 -23.37 -32.65 2.40
CA ALA A 9 -23.22 -31.87 1.17
C ALA A 9 -23.04 -30.37 1.44
N GLU A 10 -23.77 -29.83 2.43
CA GLU A 10 -23.70 -28.42 2.83
C GLU A 10 -22.38 -28.12 3.57
N ALA A 11 -21.93 -29.06 4.39
CA ALA A 11 -20.62 -29.02 5.04
C ALA A 11 -19.46 -29.05 4.02
N LEU A 12 -19.55 -29.91 3.01
CA LEU A 12 -18.55 -29.98 1.93
C LEU A 12 -18.60 -28.75 1.02
N ALA A 13 -19.79 -28.21 0.72
CA ALA A 13 -19.92 -26.95 -0.03
C ALA A 13 -19.32 -25.75 0.71
N ALA A 14 -19.22 -25.80 2.04
CA ALA A 14 -18.66 -24.74 2.87
C ALA A 14 -17.11 -24.68 2.85
N VAL A 15 -16.43 -25.65 2.26
CA VAL A 15 -14.96 -25.72 2.20
C VAL A 15 -14.46 -26.14 0.83
N ARG A 16 -13.23 -25.71 0.50
CA ARG A 16 -12.47 -26.28 -0.61
C ARG A 16 -11.35 -27.13 -0.04
N ILE A 17 -11.29 -28.38 -0.47
CA ILE A 17 -10.25 -29.32 -0.05
C ILE A 17 -9.33 -29.54 -1.25
N VAL A 18 -8.04 -29.25 -1.07
CA VAL A 18 -7.00 -29.59 -2.05
C VAL A 18 -6.26 -30.81 -1.53
N MET A 19 -6.30 -31.90 -2.29
CA MET A 19 -5.56 -33.14 -2.00
C MET A 19 -4.48 -33.33 -3.04
N VAL A 20 -3.25 -33.51 -2.60
CA VAL A 20 -2.10 -33.82 -3.46
C VAL A 20 -1.43 -35.07 -2.91
N GLY A 21 -1.33 -36.11 -3.74
CA GLY A 21 -0.73 -37.37 -3.33
C GLY A 21 -0.39 -38.26 -4.51
N ALA A 22 0.62 -39.11 -4.33
CA ALA A 22 0.91 -40.20 -5.26
C ALA A 22 0.07 -41.42 -4.85
N VAL A 23 -0.71 -41.96 -5.79
CA VAL A 23 -1.52 -43.17 -5.57
C VAL A 23 -0.86 -44.31 -6.35
N PRO A 24 -0.19 -45.27 -5.68
CA PRO A 24 0.40 -46.42 -6.34
C PRO A 24 -0.68 -47.27 -7.02
N GLY A 25 -0.47 -47.65 -8.28
CA GLY A 25 -1.45 -48.45 -9.03
C GLY A 25 -2.74 -47.70 -9.38
N ALA A 26 -2.70 -46.37 -9.42
CA ALA A 26 -3.86 -45.54 -9.77
C ALA A 26 -4.50 -45.96 -11.11
N GLU A 27 -5.74 -46.44 -11.02
CA GLU A 27 -6.61 -46.64 -12.18
C GLU A 27 -7.42 -45.38 -12.41
N TRP A 28 -7.67 -45.03 -13.66
CA TRP A 28 -8.35 -43.79 -14.04
C TRP A 28 -9.47 -44.10 -15.02
N SER A 29 -10.56 -43.33 -14.97
CA SER A 29 -11.60 -43.43 -15.99
C SER A 29 -11.13 -42.76 -17.28
N GLY A 30 -11.34 -43.45 -18.39
CA GLY A 30 -11.03 -42.95 -19.72
C GLY A 30 -9.54 -42.61 -19.97
N GLN A 31 -9.28 -42.11 -21.17
CA GLN A 31 -7.93 -41.77 -21.61
C GLN A 31 -7.41 -40.45 -21.03
N ARG A 32 -8.32 -39.57 -20.57
CA ARG A 32 -7.99 -38.24 -20.06
C ARG A 32 -7.53 -38.22 -18.60
N LYS A 33 -7.75 -39.31 -17.86
CA LYS A 33 -7.35 -39.46 -16.46
C LYS A 33 -7.86 -38.32 -15.56
N ASP A 34 -9.07 -37.87 -15.84
CA ASP A 34 -9.82 -36.82 -15.15
C ASP A 34 -10.47 -37.34 -13.87
N GLU A 35 -10.82 -38.63 -13.82
CA GLU A 35 -11.43 -39.26 -12.65
C GLU A 35 -10.58 -40.44 -12.18
N LEU A 36 -10.11 -40.38 -10.94
CA LEU A 36 -9.39 -41.49 -10.32
C LEU A 36 -10.40 -42.57 -9.92
N GLN A 37 -10.23 -43.77 -10.44
CA GLN A 37 -11.00 -44.95 -10.05
C GLN A 37 -10.32 -45.59 -8.85
N VAL A 38 -11.03 -45.61 -7.72
CA VAL A 38 -10.51 -46.16 -6.46
C VAL A 38 -11.56 -47.05 -5.85
N GLY A 39 -11.23 -48.33 -5.62
CA GLY A 39 -12.09 -49.24 -4.91
C GLY A 39 -12.16 -48.89 -3.42
N ALA A 40 -13.28 -49.19 -2.76
CA ALA A 40 -13.43 -48.98 -1.32
C ALA A 40 -12.34 -49.69 -0.49
N ARG A 41 -11.79 -50.80 -0.99
CA ARG A 41 -10.68 -51.54 -0.37
C ARG A 41 -9.33 -50.83 -0.48
N ASP A 42 -9.12 -50.05 -1.53
CA ASP A 42 -7.88 -49.31 -1.74
C ASP A 42 -7.86 -48.05 -0.88
N VAL A 43 -9.01 -47.35 -0.78
CA VAL A 43 -9.19 -46.21 0.13
C VAL A 43 -8.97 -46.63 1.58
N ALA A 44 -9.41 -47.83 1.98
CA ALA A 44 -9.22 -48.34 3.34
C ALA A 44 -7.74 -48.58 3.71
N GLN A 45 -6.86 -48.76 2.71
CA GLN A 45 -5.42 -48.92 2.91
C GLN A 45 -4.69 -47.57 2.93
N TRP A 46 -5.35 -46.49 2.51
CA TRP A 46 -4.74 -45.18 2.54
C TRP A 46 -4.52 -44.72 3.99
N PRO A 47 -3.43 -44.00 4.26
CA PRO A 47 -3.20 -43.45 5.59
C PRO A 47 -4.40 -42.64 6.03
N ALA A 48 -4.93 -42.95 7.22
CA ALA A 48 -5.99 -42.16 7.80
C ALA A 48 -5.54 -40.70 7.88
N LEU A 49 -6.45 -39.78 7.53
CA LEU A 49 -6.18 -38.37 7.64
C LEU A 49 -5.82 -38.04 9.10
N PRO A 50 -4.71 -37.32 9.35
CA PRO A 50 -4.29 -37.01 10.72
C PRO A 50 -5.43 -36.34 11.50
N ALA A 51 -5.65 -36.74 12.76
CA ALA A 51 -6.71 -36.18 13.59
C ALA A 51 -6.64 -34.63 13.69
N LYS A 52 -5.41 -34.09 13.68
CA LYS A 52 -5.17 -32.64 13.61
C LYS A 52 -5.76 -32.01 12.33
N PHE A 53 -5.55 -32.64 11.17
CA PHE A 53 -6.11 -32.19 9.90
C PHE A 53 -7.63 -32.21 9.92
N LEU A 54 -8.25 -33.30 10.39
CA LEU A 54 -9.71 -33.41 10.50
C LEU A 54 -10.30 -32.33 11.43
N LYS A 55 -9.61 -32.02 12.53
CA LYS A 55 -10.00 -30.91 13.43
C LYS A 55 -9.92 -29.54 12.73
N GLU A 56 -8.88 -29.30 11.94
CA GLU A 56 -8.72 -28.06 11.17
C GLU A 56 -9.79 -27.93 10.07
N VAL A 57 -10.10 -29.02 9.36
CA VAL A 57 -11.19 -29.08 8.37
C VAL A 57 -12.54 -28.83 9.03
N GLY A 58 -12.84 -29.51 10.15
CA GLY A 58 -14.07 -29.28 10.90
C GLY A 58 -14.24 -27.83 11.36
N ALA A 59 -13.15 -27.19 11.80
CA ALA A 59 -13.16 -25.77 12.15
C ALA A 59 -13.41 -24.88 10.92
N ALA A 60 -12.84 -25.22 9.75
CA ALA A 60 -13.05 -24.49 8.51
C ALA A 60 -14.49 -24.61 7.99
N ILE A 61 -15.09 -25.80 8.06
CA ILE A 61 -16.50 -26.08 7.73
C ILE A 61 -17.41 -25.27 8.65
N ALA A 62 -17.23 -25.38 9.97
CA ALA A 62 -18.03 -24.64 10.93
C ALA A 62 -17.95 -23.13 10.68
N ALA A 63 -16.76 -22.61 10.38
CA ALA A 63 -16.57 -21.22 10.03
C ALA A 63 -17.26 -20.86 8.68
N GLY A 64 -17.26 -21.74 7.69
CA GLY A 64 -17.95 -21.54 6.40
C GLY A 64 -19.47 -21.47 6.53
N LEU A 65 -20.04 -22.39 7.29
CA LEU A 65 -21.47 -22.40 7.59
C LEU A 65 -21.89 -21.16 8.40
N LEU A 66 -21.09 -20.76 9.39
CA LEU A 66 -21.31 -19.51 10.15
C LEU A 66 -21.18 -18.25 9.29
N ARG A 67 -20.38 -18.27 8.22
CA ARG A 67 -20.25 -17.15 7.26
C ARG A 67 -21.48 -17.01 6.35
N ALA A 68 -22.21 -18.10 6.11
CA ALA A 68 -23.45 -18.10 5.32
C ALA A 68 -24.68 -17.66 6.15
N ALA A 69 -24.60 -17.71 7.48
CA ALA A 69 -25.63 -17.18 8.38
C ALA A 69 -25.65 -15.63 8.37
N PRO A 70 -26.82 -15.00 8.57
CA PRO A 70 -26.93 -13.54 8.66
C PRO A 70 -26.01 -13.00 9.76
N ALA A 71 -25.26 -11.95 9.42
CA ALA A 71 -24.16 -11.44 10.24
C ALA A 71 -24.64 -11.02 11.64
N ALA A 72 -24.13 -11.70 12.67
CA ALA A 72 -24.18 -11.20 14.04
C ALA A 72 -23.54 -9.79 14.11
N PRO A 73 -23.96 -8.92 15.04
CA PRO A 73 -23.39 -7.58 15.17
C PRO A 73 -21.87 -7.67 15.31
N ALA A 74 -21.15 -6.94 14.46
CA ALA A 74 -19.70 -6.98 14.41
C ALA A 74 -19.11 -6.61 15.78
N LYS A 75 -18.37 -7.54 16.39
CA LYS A 75 -17.62 -7.25 17.61
C LYS A 75 -16.66 -6.09 17.35
N ALA A 76 -16.51 -5.21 18.34
CA ALA A 76 -15.52 -4.14 18.28
C ALA A 76 -14.12 -4.75 18.06
N VAL A 77 -13.44 -4.31 17.01
CA VAL A 77 -12.09 -4.78 16.72
C VAL A 77 -11.10 -3.99 17.56
N VAL A 78 -10.35 -4.74 18.37
CA VAL A 78 -9.36 -4.22 19.30
C VAL A 78 -8.01 -4.79 18.91
N HIS A 79 -7.11 -3.89 18.50
CA HIS A 79 -5.72 -4.21 18.19
C HIS A 79 -4.83 -3.15 18.83
N ASP A 80 -3.60 -3.53 19.18
CA ASP A 80 -2.61 -2.57 19.64
C ASP A 80 -2.35 -1.52 18.55
N LYS A 81 -2.22 -0.25 18.97
CA LYS A 81 -2.01 0.90 18.06
C LYS A 81 -3.03 1.03 16.92
N TYR A 82 -4.25 0.53 17.12
CA TYR A 82 -5.40 0.82 16.28
C TYR A 82 -6.34 1.83 16.96
N THR A 83 -6.63 2.93 16.27
CA THR A 83 -7.64 3.91 16.66
C THR A 83 -8.75 3.91 15.61
N PRO A 84 -9.96 3.40 15.93
CA PRO A 84 -11.06 3.37 14.97
C PRO A 84 -11.62 4.77 14.71
N ALA A 85 -12.06 5.03 13.48
CA ALA A 85 -12.92 6.18 13.21
C ALA A 85 -14.30 5.99 13.86
N ARG A 86 -14.95 7.09 14.28
CA ARG A 86 -16.31 7.04 14.84
C ARG A 86 -17.33 6.42 13.89
N HIS A 87 -17.19 6.64 12.58
CA HIS A 87 -18.08 6.11 11.55
C HIS A 87 -17.62 4.79 10.90
N ALA A 88 -16.53 4.17 11.41
CA ALA A 88 -16.04 2.90 10.89
C ALA A 88 -17.11 1.79 10.99
N GLY A 89 -17.38 1.10 9.88
CA GLY A 89 -18.36 0.01 9.78
C GLY A 89 -19.83 0.45 9.85
N LYS A 90 -20.12 1.76 9.90
CA LYS A 90 -21.49 2.29 9.96
C LYS A 90 -22.06 2.57 8.56
N ALA A 91 -23.29 3.10 8.50
CA ALA A 91 -23.95 3.45 7.24
C ALA A 91 -23.09 4.38 6.36
N GLN A 92 -22.40 5.34 6.99
CA GLN A 92 -21.56 6.34 6.29
C GLN A 92 -20.11 5.88 6.05
N ARG A 93 -19.80 4.59 6.22
CA ARG A 93 -18.45 4.02 6.02
C ARG A 93 -17.84 4.34 4.66
N ALA A 94 -18.63 4.58 3.63
CA ALA A 94 -18.13 4.92 2.30
C ALA A 94 -17.24 6.18 2.30
N HIS A 95 -17.44 7.08 3.29
CA HIS A 95 -16.65 8.28 3.46
C HIS A 95 -15.46 8.10 4.40
N THR A 96 -15.34 6.97 5.10
CA THR A 96 -14.28 6.80 6.11
C THR A 96 -12.97 6.32 5.49
N LEU A 97 -11.86 6.77 6.07
CA LEU A 97 -10.50 6.46 5.64
C LEU A 97 -9.79 5.68 6.74
N LEU A 98 -9.05 4.62 6.40
CA LEU A 98 -8.13 3.96 7.32
C LEU A 98 -6.69 4.30 6.95
N PHE A 99 -6.01 5.06 7.80
CA PHE A 99 -4.60 5.38 7.65
C PHE A 99 -3.73 4.24 8.17
N THR A 100 -2.82 3.73 7.34
CA THR A 100 -1.78 2.79 7.77
C THR A 100 -0.46 3.53 7.93
N ALA A 101 -0.04 3.74 9.16
CA ALA A 101 1.19 4.46 9.47
C ALA A 101 2.36 3.47 9.64
N GLU A 102 3.51 3.80 9.03
CA GLU A 102 4.72 2.98 9.09
C GLU A 102 5.22 2.72 10.53
N GLY A 103 5.18 3.74 11.38
CA GLY A 103 5.67 3.67 12.76
C GLY A 103 5.01 4.68 13.70
N ASP A 104 5.42 4.67 14.97
CA ASP A 104 4.78 5.44 16.05
C ASP A 104 4.87 6.96 15.82
N SER A 105 5.97 7.44 15.24
CA SER A 105 6.13 8.85 14.89
C SER A 105 5.10 9.29 13.85
N ALA A 106 4.88 8.48 12.80
CA ALA A 106 3.86 8.75 11.78
C ALA A 106 2.44 8.70 12.35
N ILE A 107 2.15 7.78 13.28
CA ILE A 107 0.85 7.72 13.99
C ILE A 107 0.61 8.99 14.78
N THR A 108 1.61 9.41 15.56
CA THR A 108 1.51 10.59 16.44
C THR A 108 1.16 11.82 15.62
N LEU A 109 1.80 11.94 14.47
CA LEU A 109 1.64 13.04 13.53
C LEU A 109 0.27 13.03 12.83
N VAL A 110 -0.17 11.89 12.31
CA VAL A 110 -1.53 11.76 11.73
C VAL A 110 -2.59 12.04 12.79
N ARG A 111 -2.42 11.50 14.00
CA ARG A 111 -3.33 11.75 15.11
C ARG A 111 -3.38 13.23 15.48
N ALA A 112 -2.23 13.90 15.60
CA ALA A 112 -2.16 15.32 15.90
C ALA A 112 -2.92 16.14 14.84
N GLY A 113 -2.74 15.84 13.55
CA GLY A 113 -3.50 16.45 12.45
C GLY A 113 -5.01 16.26 12.57
N LEU A 114 -5.46 15.01 12.75
CA LEU A 114 -6.89 14.66 12.82
C LEU A 114 -7.59 15.22 14.09
N THR A 115 -6.88 15.42 15.19
CA THR A 115 -7.48 15.91 16.44
C THR A 115 -7.82 17.41 16.44
N GLN A 116 -7.35 18.18 15.45
CA GLN A 116 -7.54 19.62 15.40
C GLN A 116 -8.94 20.03 14.94
N GLN A 117 -9.63 19.17 14.19
CA GLN A 117 -10.88 19.48 13.50
C GLN A 117 -12.13 19.02 14.28
N ARG A 118 -12.11 19.08 15.62
CA ARG A 118 -13.22 18.58 16.47
C ARG A 118 -14.53 19.29 16.11
N GLY A 119 -15.49 18.53 15.54
CA GLY A 119 -16.87 18.95 15.31
C GLY A 119 -17.16 19.66 13.98
N ALA A 120 -16.19 19.86 13.08
CA ALA A 120 -16.35 20.68 11.87
C ALA A 120 -16.04 19.97 10.54
N SER A 121 -15.58 18.72 10.54
CA SER A 121 -15.18 18.04 9.30
C SER A 121 -16.38 17.46 8.54
N LEU A 122 -16.55 17.86 7.29
CA LEU A 122 -17.43 17.20 6.31
C LEU A 122 -17.14 15.68 6.21
N PRO A 123 -18.09 14.87 5.73
CA PRO A 123 -17.87 13.44 5.48
C PRO A 123 -16.56 13.17 4.71
N GLY A 124 -15.69 12.36 5.31
CA GLY A 124 -14.37 12.02 4.76
C GLY A 124 -13.28 13.06 4.99
N GLY A 125 -13.56 14.07 5.83
CA GLY A 125 -12.58 15.07 6.22
C GLY A 125 -11.55 14.59 7.26
N PRO A 126 -10.54 15.42 7.53
CA PRO A 126 -9.42 15.10 8.42
C PRO A 126 -9.82 15.14 9.91
N SER A 127 -10.65 14.21 10.36
CA SER A 127 -10.98 14.05 11.78
C SER A 127 -11.08 12.58 12.21
N LEU A 128 -11.04 12.34 13.52
CA LEU A 128 -11.25 11.00 14.09
C LEU A 128 -12.70 10.49 13.93
N ASP A 129 -13.63 11.31 13.44
CA ASP A 129 -14.96 10.83 13.08
C ASP A 129 -14.91 9.98 11.80
N TRP A 130 -14.07 10.38 10.85
CA TRP A 130 -13.98 9.79 9.51
C TRP A 130 -12.70 8.99 9.27
N CYS A 131 -11.62 9.31 9.99
CA CYS A 131 -10.30 8.72 9.77
C CYS A 131 -9.89 7.83 10.95
N GLY A 132 -9.70 6.54 10.67
CA GLY A 132 -9.08 5.59 11.57
C GLY A 132 -7.57 5.52 11.33
N ILE A 133 -6.81 5.05 12.30
CA ILE A 133 -5.35 4.94 12.21
C ILE A 133 -4.94 3.55 12.71
N ILE A 134 -4.07 2.87 11.99
CA ILE A 134 -3.42 1.64 12.43
C ILE A 134 -1.92 1.67 12.12
N SER A 135 -1.11 1.15 13.05
CA SER A 135 0.32 0.95 12.84
C SER A 135 0.59 -0.30 12.00
N LEU A 136 1.52 -0.21 11.05
CA LEU A 136 2.12 -1.38 10.39
C LEU A 136 3.20 -2.05 11.26
N GLN A 137 3.70 -1.34 12.29
CA GLN A 137 4.73 -1.77 13.24
C GLN A 137 5.99 -2.36 12.57
N GLY A 138 6.51 -1.75 11.49
CA GLY A 138 7.72 -2.18 10.79
C GLY A 138 7.47 -2.90 9.46
N VAL A 139 8.47 -3.61 8.94
CA VAL A 139 8.42 -4.18 7.57
C VAL A 139 7.42 -5.34 7.49
N ILE A 140 6.54 -5.27 6.49
CA ILE A 140 5.51 -6.28 6.21
C ILE A 140 6.12 -7.49 5.51
N ILE A 141 5.55 -8.67 5.72
CA ILE A 141 5.97 -9.88 5.01
C ILE A 141 5.57 -9.81 3.53
N ASN A 142 6.44 -10.28 2.63
CA ASN A 142 6.09 -10.39 1.22
C ASN A 142 5.09 -11.54 1.01
N ALA A 143 3.79 -11.20 0.93
CA ALA A 143 2.71 -12.17 0.80
C ALA A 143 2.85 -13.07 -0.43
N LYS A 144 3.38 -12.56 -1.55
CA LYS A 144 3.53 -13.33 -2.79
C LYS A 144 4.49 -14.52 -2.68
N ARG A 145 5.45 -14.46 -1.76
CA ARG A 145 6.36 -15.59 -1.45
C ARG A 145 5.77 -16.60 -0.47
N GLU A 146 4.61 -16.29 0.09
CA GLU A 146 3.96 -17.04 1.16
C GLU A 146 2.59 -17.56 0.70
N VAL A 147 2.37 -17.57 -0.61
CA VAL A 147 1.16 -18.08 -1.27
C VAL A 147 1.58 -19.10 -2.32
N THR A 148 0.91 -20.25 -2.29
CA THR A 148 0.98 -21.25 -3.35
C THR A 148 -0.34 -21.25 -4.09
N GLN A 149 -0.29 -21.05 -5.41
CA GLN A 149 -1.47 -21.07 -6.27
C GLN A 149 -1.67 -22.47 -6.86
N PHE A 150 -2.92 -22.94 -6.87
CA PHE A 150 -3.34 -24.17 -7.53
C PHE A 150 -4.44 -23.84 -8.52
N ALA A 151 -4.30 -24.24 -9.78
CA ALA A 151 -5.42 -24.19 -10.71
C ALA A 151 -6.43 -25.28 -10.33
N SER A 152 -7.72 -24.95 -10.28
CA SER A 152 -8.74 -25.99 -10.25
C SER A 152 -8.64 -26.79 -11.54
N ALA A 153 -8.85 -28.10 -11.46
CA ALA A 153 -8.97 -28.95 -12.65
C ALA A 153 -10.31 -28.64 -13.34
N GLY A 154 -10.40 -27.51 -14.03
CA GLY A 154 -11.34 -27.32 -15.13
C GLY A 154 -10.77 -28.02 -16.35
N GLY A 155 -11.55 -28.90 -16.98
CA GLY A 155 -11.12 -29.87 -18.01
C GLY A 155 -10.32 -29.30 -19.18
N ALA A 156 -9.02 -29.09 -18.98
CA ALA A 156 -8.05 -28.80 -20.01
C ALA A 156 -7.24 -30.06 -20.30
N SER A 157 -7.24 -30.47 -21.57
CA SER A 157 -6.52 -31.63 -22.10
C SER A 157 -5.06 -31.67 -21.66
N ALA A 158 -4.68 -32.73 -20.96
CA ALA A 158 -3.30 -33.00 -20.58
C ALA A 158 -2.45 -33.32 -21.83
N GLY A 159 -1.69 -32.32 -22.30
CA GLY A 159 -0.46 -32.56 -23.05
C GLY A 159 0.61 -33.03 -22.08
N GLY A 160 1.19 -34.20 -22.34
CA GLY A 160 2.09 -34.91 -21.44
C GLY A 160 3.32 -34.11 -21.04
N ALA A 161 3.76 -34.35 -19.79
CA ALA A 161 5.04 -33.92 -19.28
C ALA A 161 6.18 -34.47 -20.18
N SER A 162 6.98 -33.57 -20.73
CA SER A 162 8.35 -33.87 -21.14
C SER A 162 9.29 -32.77 -20.63
N ALA A 163 10.51 -33.20 -20.29
CA ALA A 163 11.59 -32.45 -19.64
C ALA A 163 12.02 -31.18 -20.44
N PRO A 164 12.81 -30.26 -19.86
CA PRO A 164 12.99 -28.92 -20.42
C PRO A 164 13.89 -28.98 -21.65
N ALA A 165 13.30 -28.82 -22.83
CA ALA A 165 14.02 -28.57 -24.07
C ALA A 165 14.21 -27.06 -24.25
N THR A 166 15.45 -26.70 -24.56
CA THR A 166 15.93 -25.38 -24.96
C THR A 166 15.20 -24.90 -26.22
N GLN A 167 14.75 -23.64 -26.28
CA GLN A 167 14.52 -22.89 -27.53
C GLN A 167 14.33 -21.40 -27.17
N THR A 168 15.23 -20.50 -27.57
CA THR A 168 15.36 -19.83 -28.89
C THR A 168 14.15 -18.99 -29.28
N GLN A 169 14.47 -17.76 -29.67
CA GLN A 169 13.63 -16.57 -29.89
C GLN A 169 12.96 -16.55 -31.28
N ALA A 170 12.00 -15.63 -31.44
CA ALA A 170 11.38 -15.10 -32.70
C ALA A 170 10.13 -15.90 -33.18
N ASP A 171 9.00 -15.35 -33.66
CA ASP A 171 8.62 -14.02 -34.18
C ASP A 171 7.09 -13.75 -34.01
N ALA A 172 6.69 -12.51 -34.28
CA ALA A 172 5.33 -11.96 -34.22
C ALA A 172 4.46 -12.28 -35.45
N ASN A 173 3.12 -12.45 -35.26
CA ASN A 173 2.06 -11.57 -35.81
C ASN A 173 0.63 -12.13 -35.67
N ALA A 174 -0.31 -11.16 -35.60
CA ALA A 174 -1.75 -11.18 -35.94
C ALA A 174 -2.71 -12.07 -35.10
N ALA A 175 -3.61 -11.50 -34.29
CA ALA A 175 -4.88 -10.83 -34.64
C ALA A 175 -6.00 -11.81 -35.04
N ASP A 176 -6.77 -12.24 -34.03
CA ASP A 176 -8.23 -12.33 -34.03
C ASP A 176 -8.66 -13.03 -32.72
N ALA A 177 -9.12 -12.25 -31.74
CA ALA A 177 -9.67 -12.78 -30.50
C ALA A 177 -11.18 -12.55 -30.50
N ASN A 178 -11.89 -13.57 -30.98
CA ASN A 178 -13.31 -13.72 -30.79
C ASN A 178 -13.58 -13.79 -29.26
N ALA A 179 -14.55 -13.01 -28.78
CA ALA A 179 -14.95 -12.96 -27.38
C ALA A 179 -15.57 -14.30 -26.96
N ALA A 180 -14.73 -15.22 -26.48
CA ALA A 180 -15.18 -16.42 -25.81
C ALA A 180 -15.54 -16.07 -24.36
N ASP A 181 -16.70 -16.59 -23.95
CA ASP A 181 -17.32 -16.47 -22.64
C ASP A 181 -16.31 -16.66 -21.49
N ALA A 182 -16.28 -15.71 -20.55
CA ALA A 182 -15.32 -15.64 -19.45
C ALA A 182 -15.62 -16.63 -18.30
N SER A 183 -16.52 -17.59 -18.50
CA SER A 183 -17.00 -18.51 -17.45
C SER A 183 -16.13 -19.75 -17.21
N ASP A 184 -15.22 -20.10 -18.13
CA ASP A 184 -14.48 -21.37 -18.10
C ASP A 184 -12.99 -21.25 -17.72
N ALA A 185 -12.53 -20.08 -17.27
CA ALA A 185 -11.17 -19.95 -16.77
C ALA A 185 -10.99 -20.80 -15.48
N PRO A 186 -9.97 -21.67 -15.40
CA PRO A 186 -9.77 -22.51 -14.23
C PRO A 186 -9.58 -21.64 -12.99
N GLU A 187 -10.45 -21.86 -12.01
CA GLU A 187 -10.44 -21.07 -10.79
C GLU A 187 -9.15 -21.33 -10.01
N THR A 188 -8.35 -20.29 -9.80
CA THR A 188 -7.09 -20.43 -9.06
C THR A 188 -7.32 -20.30 -7.57
N ILE A 189 -6.95 -21.34 -6.81
CA ILE A 189 -7.01 -21.40 -5.35
C ILE A 189 -5.66 -20.96 -4.78
N ALA A 190 -5.65 -19.87 -4.02
CA ALA A 190 -4.47 -19.38 -3.31
C ALA A 190 -4.40 -19.95 -1.88
N VAL A 191 -3.39 -20.78 -1.59
CA VAL A 191 -3.15 -21.35 -0.27
C VAL A 191 -2.06 -20.54 0.45
N ARG A 192 -2.40 -20.04 1.64
CA ARG A 192 -1.50 -19.22 2.47
C ARG A 192 -0.61 -20.09 3.36
N SER A 193 0.68 -19.78 3.43
CA SER A 193 1.61 -20.40 4.38
C SER A 193 1.18 -20.14 5.83
N ALA A 194 1.66 -20.96 6.78
CA ALA A 194 1.45 -20.70 8.21
C ALA A 194 2.03 -19.34 8.62
N ARG A 195 3.22 -18.99 8.10
CA ARG A 195 3.89 -17.72 8.37
C ARG A 195 3.06 -16.50 7.98
N LEU A 196 2.31 -16.58 6.86
CA LEU A 196 1.41 -15.51 6.45
C LEU A 196 0.13 -15.49 7.28
N ARG A 197 -0.46 -16.66 7.58
CA ARG A 197 -1.68 -16.77 8.41
C ARG A 197 -1.46 -16.24 9.84
N ASP A 198 -0.31 -16.52 10.41
CA ASP A 198 0.04 -16.16 11.79
C ASP A 198 0.66 -14.75 11.90
N ASN A 199 0.73 -14.01 10.77
CA ASN A 199 1.27 -12.65 10.76
C ASN A 199 0.30 -11.68 11.42
N LYS A 200 0.56 -11.35 12.69
CA LYS A 200 -0.28 -10.44 13.50
C LYS A 200 -0.49 -9.06 12.87
N ARG A 201 0.48 -8.52 12.13
CA ARG A 201 0.39 -7.18 11.52
C ARG A 201 -0.60 -7.15 10.38
N LEU A 202 -0.48 -8.10 9.44
CA LEU A 202 -1.44 -8.24 8.34
C LEU A 202 -2.81 -8.70 8.84
N ALA A 203 -2.86 -9.54 9.88
CA ALA A 203 -4.12 -9.90 10.53
C ALA A 203 -4.80 -8.68 11.15
N ALA A 204 -4.07 -7.84 11.90
CA ALA A 204 -4.62 -6.63 12.49
C ALA A 204 -5.08 -5.61 11.44
N LEU A 205 -4.33 -5.46 10.35
CA LEU A 205 -4.73 -4.61 9.23
C LEU A 205 -5.96 -5.13 8.49
N ALA A 206 -5.99 -6.43 8.19
CA ALA A 206 -7.12 -7.10 7.57
C ALA A 206 -8.36 -6.95 8.43
N ASP A 207 -8.23 -7.24 9.72
CA ASP A 207 -9.28 -7.01 10.68
C ASP A 207 -9.71 -5.56 10.62
N ALA A 208 -8.86 -4.58 10.95
CA ALA A 208 -9.21 -3.16 11.00
C ALA A 208 -9.98 -2.67 9.77
N PHE A 209 -9.54 -3.02 8.55
CA PHE A 209 -10.18 -2.62 7.30
C PHE A 209 -11.48 -3.41 7.00
N GLY A 210 -11.64 -4.60 7.57
CA GLY A 210 -12.78 -5.50 7.32
C GLY A 210 -12.55 -6.48 6.17
N LEU A 211 -11.29 -6.85 5.94
CA LEU A 211 -10.86 -7.75 4.87
C LEU A 211 -11.12 -9.21 5.22
N ARG A 212 -11.55 -9.96 4.22
CA ARG A 212 -11.94 -11.37 4.28
C ARG A 212 -11.31 -12.09 3.10
N TYR A 213 -10.56 -13.15 3.40
CA TYR A 213 -9.84 -13.92 2.38
C TYR A 213 -10.77 -14.78 1.51
N ASP A 214 -12.03 -14.96 1.91
CA ASP A 214 -13.06 -15.63 1.15
C ASP A 214 -13.82 -14.71 0.19
N TYR A 215 -13.56 -13.40 0.21
CA TYR A 215 -14.20 -12.41 -0.68
C TYR A 215 -13.25 -11.94 -1.78
N LYS A 216 -13.83 -11.54 -2.91
CA LYS A 216 -13.10 -10.88 -4.01
C LYS A 216 -13.27 -9.37 -4.03
N TYR A 217 -14.31 -8.86 -3.37
CA TYR A 217 -14.68 -7.44 -3.31
C TYR A 217 -15.01 -6.85 -4.69
N GLU A 218 -15.67 -7.65 -5.52
CA GLU A 218 -16.13 -7.25 -6.85
C GLU A 218 -17.61 -6.82 -6.81
N SER A 219 -18.37 -7.33 -5.84
CA SER A 219 -19.78 -6.95 -5.67
C SER A 219 -19.98 -5.81 -4.67
N ALA A 220 -21.06 -5.05 -4.85
CA ALA A 220 -21.47 -4.02 -3.89
C ALA A 220 -21.76 -4.59 -2.49
N ALA A 221 -22.26 -5.83 -2.40
CA ALA A 221 -22.54 -6.51 -1.14
C ALA A 221 -21.26 -6.85 -0.37
N GLU A 222 -20.22 -7.36 -1.04
CA GLU A 222 -18.91 -7.60 -0.42
C GLU A 222 -18.23 -6.28 -0.03
N LEU A 223 -18.25 -5.27 -0.91
CA LEU A 223 -17.70 -3.94 -0.58
C LEU A 223 -18.42 -3.31 0.62
N ALA A 224 -19.71 -3.60 0.77
CA ALA A 224 -20.49 -3.16 1.90
C ALA A 224 -20.05 -3.78 3.23
N THR A 225 -19.31 -4.89 3.25
CA THR A 225 -18.81 -5.50 4.50
C THR A 225 -17.52 -4.87 5.02
N LEU A 226 -16.85 -4.04 4.21
CA LEU A 226 -15.66 -3.31 4.66
C LEU A 226 -16.02 -2.34 5.79
N ARG A 227 -15.06 -2.03 6.67
CA ARG A 227 -15.24 -1.02 7.72
C ARG A 227 -14.95 0.39 7.27
N TYR A 228 -14.13 0.52 6.22
CA TYR A 228 -13.73 1.80 5.69
C TYR A 228 -13.94 1.86 4.18
N GLY A 229 -14.23 3.06 3.69
CA GLY A 229 -14.43 3.31 2.27
C GLY A 229 -13.13 3.32 1.48
N LYS A 230 -12.01 3.65 2.13
CA LYS A 230 -10.68 3.69 1.50
C LYS A 230 -9.55 3.39 2.49
N LEU A 231 -8.58 2.60 2.06
CA LEU A 231 -7.32 2.38 2.75
C LEU A 231 -6.30 3.42 2.27
N VAL A 232 -5.65 4.14 3.19
CA VAL A 232 -4.70 5.21 2.87
C VAL A 232 -3.35 4.88 3.49
N LEU A 233 -2.35 4.65 2.65
CA LEU A 233 -0.99 4.38 3.10
C LEU A 233 -0.33 5.71 3.51
N CYS A 234 0.16 5.78 4.75
CA CYS A 234 0.89 6.93 5.29
C CYS A 234 2.29 6.46 5.67
N VAL A 235 3.16 6.48 4.67
CA VAL A 235 4.56 6.07 4.78
C VAL A 235 5.45 7.30 4.61
N ASP A 236 6.69 7.20 5.08
CA ASP A 236 7.66 8.27 4.81
C ASP A 236 7.90 8.40 3.30
N GLN A 237 8.13 9.63 2.82
CA GLN A 237 8.38 9.94 1.40
C GLN A 237 9.84 9.64 1.00
N ASP A 238 10.43 8.64 1.64
CA ASP A 238 11.73 8.12 1.27
C ASP A 238 11.58 6.76 0.56
N LEU A 239 12.73 6.19 0.16
CA LEU A 239 12.75 4.94 -0.59
C LEU A 239 12.30 3.73 0.25
N ASP A 240 12.48 3.74 1.58
CA ASP A 240 12.05 2.65 2.45
C ASP A 240 10.51 2.70 2.67
N GLY A 241 9.94 3.88 2.88
CA GLY A 241 8.50 4.06 2.99
C GLY A 241 7.77 3.76 1.68
N THR A 242 8.10 4.50 0.61
CA THR A 242 7.40 4.40 -0.69
C THR A 242 7.76 3.13 -1.47
N GLY A 243 9.05 2.82 -1.63
CA GLY A 243 9.51 1.77 -2.52
C GLY A 243 9.49 0.36 -1.91
N LYS A 244 9.45 0.25 -0.58
CA LYS A 244 9.43 -1.03 0.13
C LYS A 244 8.13 -1.25 0.89
N ILE A 245 7.78 -0.39 1.85
CA ILE A 245 6.65 -0.64 2.76
C ILE A 245 5.32 -0.55 2.02
N ALA A 246 5.09 0.54 1.28
CA ALA A 246 3.86 0.68 0.48
C ALA A 246 3.74 -0.46 -0.55
N ALA A 247 4.84 -0.78 -1.25
CA ALA A 247 4.86 -1.85 -2.23
C ALA A 247 4.54 -3.24 -1.63
N LEU A 248 4.95 -3.52 -0.39
CA LEU A 248 4.61 -4.75 0.32
C LEU A 248 3.13 -4.83 0.70
N VAL A 249 2.48 -3.71 1.04
CA VAL A 249 1.03 -3.67 1.23
C VAL A 249 0.33 -3.91 -0.12
N LEU A 250 0.80 -3.28 -1.18
CA LEU A 250 0.17 -3.37 -2.49
C LEU A 250 0.28 -4.76 -3.11
N VAL A 251 1.40 -5.47 -2.97
CA VAL A 251 1.51 -6.86 -3.44
C VAL A 251 0.58 -7.79 -2.64
N TRP A 252 0.40 -7.53 -1.34
CA TRP A 252 -0.56 -8.27 -0.52
C TRP A 252 -2.00 -8.05 -1.00
N LEU A 253 -2.38 -6.80 -1.27
CA LEU A 253 -3.71 -6.47 -1.82
C LEU A 253 -3.89 -7.02 -3.24
N HIS A 254 -2.86 -6.96 -4.08
CA HIS A 254 -2.90 -7.50 -5.44
C HIS A 254 -3.11 -9.02 -5.44
N GLU A 255 -2.46 -9.75 -4.54
CA GLU A 255 -2.54 -11.21 -4.48
C GLU A 255 -3.93 -11.72 -4.05
N PHE A 256 -4.59 -11.01 -3.12
CA PHE A 256 -5.86 -11.48 -2.54
C PHE A 256 -7.09 -10.71 -3.04
N TRP A 257 -6.98 -9.39 -3.25
CA TRP A 257 -8.10 -8.50 -3.52
C TRP A 257 -7.76 -7.43 -4.58
N PRO A 258 -7.36 -7.82 -5.80
CA PRO A 258 -6.97 -6.87 -6.85
C PRO A 258 -8.11 -5.91 -7.24
N ALA A 259 -9.37 -6.30 -7.02
CA ALA A 259 -10.54 -5.45 -7.22
C ALA A 259 -10.51 -4.17 -6.37
N LEU A 260 -9.88 -4.18 -5.19
CA LEU A 260 -9.75 -2.99 -4.35
C LEU A 260 -8.81 -1.94 -4.96
N LEU A 261 -7.76 -2.40 -5.66
CA LEU A 261 -6.84 -1.52 -6.40
C LEU A 261 -7.54 -0.95 -7.62
N ARG A 262 -8.22 -1.79 -8.42
CA ARG A 262 -8.98 -1.36 -9.61
C ARG A 262 -10.13 -0.41 -9.25
N GLY A 263 -10.79 -0.65 -8.11
CA GLY A 263 -11.91 0.16 -7.62
C GLY A 263 -11.52 1.44 -6.89
N GLY A 264 -10.25 1.85 -6.90
CA GLY A 264 -9.78 3.09 -6.27
C GLY A 264 -9.94 3.12 -4.74
N ARG A 265 -10.06 1.95 -4.10
CA ARG A 265 -10.25 1.80 -2.65
C ARG A 265 -8.95 1.88 -1.86
N VAL A 266 -7.83 2.09 -2.54
CA VAL A 266 -6.49 2.19 -1.94
C VAL A 266 -5.84 3.48 -2.41
N GLY A 267 -5.19 4.19 -1.50
CA GLY A 267 -4.50 5.43 -1.78
C GLY A 267 -3.25 5.61 -0.94
N ARG A 268 -2.55 6.72 -1.15
CA ARG A 268 -1.40 7.15 -0.35
C ARG A 268 -1.63 8.59 0.08
N PHE A 269 -1.32 8.90 1.34
CA PHE A 269 -1.25 10.27 1.79
C PHE A 269 0.12 10.83 1.40
N MET A 270 0.13 11.74 0.43
CA MET A 270 1.33 12.37 -0.09
C MET A 270 1.67 13.61 0.73
N THR A 271 2.92 13.71 1.17
CA THR A 271 3.46 14.95 1.75
C THR A 271 4.43 15.61 0.77
N PRO A 272 4.59 16.94 0.80
CA PRO A 272 5.58 17.61 -0.03
C PRO A 272 6.99 17.09 0.29
N LEU A 273 7.71 16.65 -0.74
CA LEU A 273 9.11 16.24 -0.64
C LEU A 273 10.01 17.45 -0.39
N VAL A 274 9.70 18.57 -1.05
CA VAL A 274 10.49 19.80 -0.98
C VAL A 274 9.57 20.99 -0.86
N ARG A 275 9.97 21.97 -0.02
CA ARG A 275 9.35 23.29 0.01
C ARG A 275 10.39 24.37 -0.25
N ALA A 276 10.02 25.34 -1.08
CA ALA A 276 10.78 26.56 -1.30
C ALA A 276 10.10 27.72 -0.56
N TYR A 277 10.80 28.28 0.42
CA TYR A 277 10.34 29.40 1.24
C TYR A 277 10.95 30.72 0.74
N PRO A 278 10.17 31.77 0.49
CA PRO A 278 10.74 33.07 0.13
C PRO A 278 11.71 33.57 1.20
N LYS A 279 12.89 34.06 0.80
CA LYS A 279 13.91 34.56 1.74
C LYS A 279 13.40 35.76 2.56
N ALA A 280 12.54 36.59 1.96
CA ALA A 280 11.87 37.69 2.67
C ALA A 280 10.88 37.21 3.75
N ALA A 281 10.20 36.07 3.54
CA ALA A 281 9.26 35.50 4.50
C ALA A 281 9.96 34.82 5.69
N LYS A 282 11.20 34.33 5.52
CA LYS A 282 12.01 33.77 6.61
C LYS A 282 12.44 34.84 7.63
N ALA A 283 12.66 36.08 7.19
CA ALA A 283 12.93 37.22 8.07
C ALA A 283 11.70 37.62 8.92
N ALA A 284 10.49 37.57 8.34
CA ALA A 284 9.25 37.86 9.05
C ALA A 284 8.84 36.73 10.04
N ALA A 285 9.03 35.46 9.67
CA ALA A 285 8.74 34.32 10.53
C ALA A 285 9.72 34.20 11.72
N ALA A 286 10.99 34.57 11.54
CA ALA A 286 11.96 34.64 12.63
C ALA A 286 11.65 35.77 13.64
N LEU A 287 11.04 36.88 13.19
CA LEU A 287 10.64 37.99 14.05
C LEU A 287 9.34 37.69 14.82
N ALA A 288 8.44 36.88 14.27
CA ALA A 288 7.19 36.46 14.92
C ALA A 288 7.37 35.33 15.97
N ALA A 289 8.55 34.71 16.04
CA ALA A 289 8.89 33.67 17.02
C ALA A 289 9.56 34.20 18.30
N ALA A 290 9.73 35.53 18.44
CA ALA A 290 10.13 36.13 19.70
C ALA A 290 8.97 35.98 20.72
N PRO A 291 9.24 35.56 21.97
CA PRO A 291 8.19 35.39 22.96
C PRO A 291 7.48 36.73 23.19
N ALA A 292 6.15 36.71 23.07
CA ALA A 292 5.32 37.87 23.32
C ALA A 292 5.61 38.43 24.73
N PRO A 293 5.90 39.72 24.90
CA PRO A 293 5.96 40.30 26.23
C PRO A 293 4.59 40.18 26.89
N ALA A 294 4.59 39.81 28.17
CA ALA A 294 3.39 39.65 28.98
C ALA A 294 2.49 40.90 28.89
N PRO A 295 1.15 40.74 28.90
CA PRO A 295 0.24 41.86 28.72
C PRO A 295 0.28 42.79 29.94
N PRO A 296 0.45 44.12 29.76
CA PRO A 296 0.14 45.06 30.82
C PRO A 296 -1.37 45.30 30.91
N ALA A 297 -1.80 45.56 32.14
CA ALA A 297 -3.17 45.83 32.53
C ALA A 297 -3.74 47.13 31.90
N ALA A 298 -5.07 47.19 31.91
CA ALA A 298 -5.95 48.20 31.34
C ALA A 298 -5.56 49.68 31.56
N ALA A 299 -5.79 50.53 30.54
CA ALA A 299 -6.59 51.76 30.64
C ALA A 299 -6.68 52.56 29.31
N ALA A 300 -7.89 53.10 29.11
CA ALA A 300 -8.26 54.40 28.53
C ALA A 300 -8.19 54.67 27.00
N ALA A 301 -9.29 55.27 26.56
CA ALA A 301 -9.69 55.63 25.20
C ALA A 301 -9.02 56.92 24.68
N ALA A 302 -8.71 56.97 23.36
CA ALA A 302 -8.56 58.22 22.62
C ALA A 302 -8.77 58.05 21.08
N LYS A 303 -9.75 58.81 20.57
CA LYS A 303 -9.95 59.46 19.26
C LYS A 303 -9.53 58.76 17.94
N ARG A 304 -10.55 58.53 17.09
CA ARG A 304 -10.49 58.21 15.65
C ARG A 304 -9.83 59.36 14.86
N GLY A 305 -8.66 59.09 14.29
CA GLY A 305 -8.05 59.85 13.19
C GLY A 305 -8.18 59.10 11.87
N LYS A 306 -8.62 59.80 10.83
CA LYS A 306 -8.83 59.31 9.45
C LYS A 306 -7.47 58.87 8.86
N ARG A 307 -7.28 57.58 8.58
CA ARG A 307 -6.05 57.07 7.93
C ARG A 307 -6.37 56.75 6.47
N ALA A 308 -5.57 57.34 5.57
CA ALA A 308 -5.63 57.13 4.13
C ALA A 308 -5.46 55.65 3.76
N ALA A 309 -6.12 55.22 2.69
CA ALA A 309 -6.04 53.88 2.15
C ALA A 309 -4.57 53.49 1.87
N PRO A 310 -4.08 52.33 2.34
CA PRO A 310 -2.75 51.88 1.99
C PRO A 310 -2.71 51.48 0.52
N ALA A 311 -1.67 51.96 -0.16
CA ALA A 311 -1.29 51.52 -1.50
C ALA A 311 -1.17 49.99 -1.56
N ALA A 312 -1.54 49.41 -2.71
CA ALA A 312 -1.53 47.98 -2.96
C ALA A 312 -0.18 47.36 -2.57
N ALA A 313 -0.22 46.39 -1.65
CA ALA A 313 0.95 45.63 -1.24
C ALA A 313 1.52 44.84 -2.43
N PRO A 314 2.86 44.73 -2.57
CA PRO A 314 3.46 43.87 -3.58
C PRO A 314 3.01 42.42 -3.35
N ALA A 315 2.72 41.70 -4.43
CA ALA A 315 2.24 40.32 -4.39
C ALA A 315 3.14 39.48 -3.47
N ALA A 316 2.57 38.97 -2.38
CA ALA A 316 3.29 38.16 -1.40
C ALA A 316 3.87 36.93 -2.11
N GLN A 317 5.21 36.81 -2.13
CA GLN A 317 5.86 35.62 -2.66
C GLN A 317 5.41 34.41 -1.82
N GLU A 318 4.83 33.40 -2.49
CA GLU A 318 4.21 32.25 -1.83
C GLU A 318 5.20 31.11 -1.59
N VAL A 319 4.98 30.31 -0.54
CA VAL A 319 5.69 29.05 -0.32
C VAL A 319 5.32 28.06 -1.42
N VAL A 320 6.32 27.55 -2.15
CA VAL A 320 6.11 26.58 -3.23
C VAL A 320 6.34 25.17 -2.70
N GLU A 321 5.40 24.25 -2.96
CA GLU A 321 5.46 22.85 -2.53
C GLU A 321 5.64 21.93 -3.75
N PHE A 322 6.66 21.07 -3.68
CA PHE A 322 6.99 20.07 -4.70
C PHE A 322 6.76 18.67 -4.13
N PHE A 323 6.03 17.84 -4.88
CA PHE A 323 5.73 16.45 -4.50
C PHE A 323 6.60 15.46 -5.27
N TYR A 324 7.15 15.90 -6.40
CA TYR A 324 8.11 15.16 -7.22
C TYR A 324 9.41 15.96 -7.38
N GLU A 325 10.55 15.27 -7.46
CA GLU A 325 11.84 15.93 -7.68
C GLU A 325 11.91 16.60 -9.06
N GLU A 326 11.21 16.01 -10.03
CA GLU A 326 11.11 16.50 -11.40
C GLU A 326 10.45 17.89 -11.46
N GLU A 327 9.44 18.14 -10.62
CA GLU A 327 8.81 19.46 -10.51
C GLU A 327 9.79 20.50 -9.96
N LEU A 328 10.59 20.12 -8.96
CA LEU A 328 11.61 21.00 -8.38
C LEU A 328 12.69 21.32 -9.42
N ARG A 329 13.23 20.31 -10.11
CA ARG A 329 14.27 20.51 -11.12
C ARG A 329 13.79 21.44 -12.23
N ALA A 330 12.60 21.21 -12.77
CA ALA A 330 12.01 22.09 -13.78
C ALA A 330 11.83 23.51 -13.24
N TRP A 331 11.36 23.69 -12.00
CA TRP A 331 11.20 25.02 -11.41
C TRP A 331 12.53 25.76 -11.20
N LEU A 332 13.61 25.04 -10.86
CA LEU A 332 14.95 25.61 -10.74
C LEU A 332 15.50 26.10 -12.08
N GLU A 333 15.16 25.40 -13.16
CA GLU A 333 15.60 25.71 -14.53
C GLU A 333 14.75 26.81 -15.19
N GLU A 334 13.42 26.80 -14.96
CA GLU A 334 12.46 27.73 -15.55
C GLU A 334 12.67 29.19 -15.09
N ASP A 335 12.96 29.40 -13.80
CA ASP A 335 13.19 30.74 -13.24
C ASP A 335 14.29 30.72 -12.15
N PRO A 336 15.57 30.74 -12.56
CA PRO A 336 16.70 30.70 -11.62
C PRO A 336 16.72 31.89 -10.66
N ALA A 337 16.20 33.05 -11.08
CA ALA A 337 16.15 34.25 -10.24
C ALA A 337 15.14 34.10 -9.11
N ARG A 338 13.93 33.59 -9.41
CA ARG A 338 12.94 33.23 -8.40
C ARG A 338 13.48 32.13 -7.50
N ALA A 339 14.13 31.10 -8.04
CA ALA A 339 14.74 30.05 -7.24
C ALA A 339 15.77 30.59 -6.24
N ALA A 340 16.66 31.47 -6.70
CA ALA A 340 17.66 32.13 -5.86
C ALA A 340 17.02 33.02 -4.77
N ALA A 341 15.80 33.51 -4.95
CA ALA A 341 15.06 34.25 -3.94
C ALA A 341 14.42 33.36 -2.83
N HIS A 342 14.53 32.04 -2.93
CA HIS A 342 13.95 31.10 -1.96
C HIS A 342 15.01 30.30 -1.19
N THR A 343 14.63 29.82 -0.01
CA THR A 343 15.35 28.81 0.78
C THR A 343 14.64 27.47 0.58
N ILE A 344 15.37 26.47 0.08
CA ILE A 344 14.84 25.15 -0.22
C ILE A 344 15.05 24.23 0.99
N LYS A 345 13.97 23.59 1.45
CA LYS A 345 13.99 22.61 2.55
C LYS A 345 13.45 21.28 2.05
N TYR A 346 14.21 20.21 2.30
CA TYR A 346 13.87 18.83 1.97
C TYR A 346 13.23 18.14 3.17
N TYR A 347 12.16 17.39 2.94
CA TYR A 347 11.44 16.61 3.93
C TYR A 347 11.49 15.14 3.52
N LYS A 348 12.19 14.32 4.31
CA LYS A 348 12.37 12.89 4.00
C LYS A 348 11.35 12.01 4.70
N GLY A 349 10.92 12.39 5.90
CA GLY A 349 9.98 11.62 6.70
C GLY A 349 8.91 12.51 7.31
N LEU A 350 7.77 11.90 7.63
CA LEU A 350 6.64 12.58 8.26
C LEU A 350 7.09 13.32 9.53
N ALA A 351 7.92 12.68 10.35
CA ALA A 351 8.43 13.24 11.61
C ALA A 351 9.36 14.47 11.46
N THR A 352 9.72 14.87 10.23
CA THR A 352 10.56 16.06 9.98
C THR A 352 9.76 17.35 9.83
N HIS A 353 8.43 17.25 9.81
CA HIS A 353 7.53 18.40 9.82
C HIS A 353 7.33 18.93 11.24
N ASP A 354 7.26 20.25 11.38
CA ASP A 354 6.87 20.86 12.65
C ASP A 354 5.34 20.81 12.84
N ASP A 355 4.88 21.07 14.07
CA ASP A 355 3.46 21.01 14.43
C ASP A 355 2.59 21.96 13.59
N ALA A 356 3.12 23.12 13.18
CA ALA A 356 2.37 24.10 12.40
C ALA A 356 2.20 23.66 10.95
N GLU A 357 3.26 23.12 10.34
CA GLU A 357 3.24 22.48 9.03
C GLU A 357 2.27 21.29 9.02
N MET A 358 2.26 20.51 10.10
CA MET A 358 1.34 19.38 10.25
C MET A 358 -0.11 19.83 10.37
N ARG A 359 -0.39 20.87 11.15
CA ARG A 359 -1.72 21.49 11.22
C ARG A 359 -2.20 21.91 9.83
N ARG A 360 -1.33 22.58 9.09
CA ARG A 360 -1.63 23.07 7.75
C ARG A 360 -1.93 21.94 6.76
N MET A 361 -1.22 20.81 6.81
CA MET A 361 -1.49 19.67 5.93
C MET A 361 -2.86 19.03 6.17
N PHE A 362 -3.41 19.15 7.37
CA PHE A 362 -4.72 18.62 7.74
C PHE A 362 -5.84 19.67 7.64
N GLU A 363 -5.58 20.85 7.05
CA GLU A 363 -6.64 21.73 6.57
C GLU A 363 -7.47 21.01 5.49
N PRO A 364 -8.82 21.09 5.47
CA PRO A 364 -9.66 20.25 4.61
C PRO A 364 -9.27 20.25 3.13
N ALA A 365 -8.97 21.41 2.55
CA ALA A 365 -8.58 21.52 1.14
C ALA A 365 -7.20 20.89 0.87
N ARG A 366 -6.23 21.08 1.78
CA ARG A 366 -4.87 20.53 1.66
C ARG A 366 -4.87 19.03 1.88
N PHE A 367 -5.60 18.56 2.88
CA PHE A 367 -5.80 17.14 3.14
C PHE A 367 -6.37 16.42 1.92
N ALA A 368 -7.43 16.97 1.31
CA ALA A 368 -8.02 16.42 0.10
C ALA A 368 -7.09 16.49 -1.13
N ALA A 369 -6.18 17.47 -1.19
CA ALA A 369 -5.15 17.56 -2.22
C ALA A 369 -4.00 16.56 -2.02
N SER A 370 -3.71 16.19 -0.77
CA SER A 370 -2.68 15.21 -0.39
C SER A 370 -3.15 13.75 -0.48
N LEU A 371 -4.44 13.49 -0.67
CA LEU A 371 -4.98 12.14 -0.80
C LEU A 371 -4.93 11.64 -2.25
N TYR A 372 -3.91 10.83 -2.54
CA TYR A 372 -3.73 10.23 -3.86
C TYR A 372 -4.37 8.84 -3.90
N THR A 373 -4.84 8.44 -5.07
CA THR A 373 -5.45 7.12 -5.31
C THR A 373 -4.49 6.27 -6.14
N TYR A 374 -4.26 5.03 -5.71
CA TYR A 374 -3.55 4.08 -6.56
C TYR A 374 -4.45 3.67 -7.72
N THR A 375 -3.92 3.73 -8.93
CA THR A 375 -4.63 3.33 -10.16
C THR A 375 -3.89 2.18 -10.82
N VAL A 376 -4.63 1.20 -11.31
CA VAL A 376 -4.06 0.14 -12.14
C VAL A 376 -4.05 0.66 -13.57
N ASP A 377 -2.88 1.00 -14.06
CA ASP A 377 -2.61 1.52 -15.40
C ASP A 377 -2.73 0.42 -16.46
N ASP A 378 -1.85 -0.58 -16.40
CA ASP A 378 -1.94 -1.80 -17.21
C ASP A 378 -1.93 -2.99 -16.26
N ALA A 379 -3.04 -3.73 -16.22
CA ALA A 379 -3.20 -4.85 -15.30
C ALA A 379 -2.22 -5.99 -15.55
N ALA A 380 -1.93 -6.31 -16.82
CA ALA A 380 -1.04 -7.40 -17.19
C ALA A 380 0.42 -7.02 -16.91
N ALA A 381 0.83 -5.80 -17.29
CA ALA A 381 2.17 -5.28 -16.99
C ALA A 381 2.39 -5.13 -15.47
N THR A 382 1.40 -4.62 -14.75
CA THR A 382 1.45 -4.50 -13.28
C THR A 382 1.62 -5.86 -12.61
N ALA A 383 0.86 -6.87 -13.03
CA ALA A 383 0.99 -8.23 -12.51
C ALA A 383 2.39 -8.81 -12.77
N ARG A 384 2.96 -8.58 -13.97
CA ARG A 384 4.34 -8.98 -14.30
C ARG A 384 5.36 -8.27 -13.41
N LEU A 385 5.21 -6.98 -13.16
CA LEU A 385 6.12 -6.22 -12.28
C LEU A 385 6.04 -6.72 -10.82
N PHE A 386 4.86 -7.10 -10.34
CA PHE A 386 4.75 -7.77 -9.04
C PHE A 386 5.51 -9.11 -9.01
N GLU A 387 5.47 -9.90 -10.09
CA GLU A 387 6.29 -11.11 -10.22
C GLU A 387 7.80 -10.78 -10.22
N VAL A 388 8.25 -9.82 -11.02
CA VAL A 388 9.65 -9.39 -11.09
C VAL A 388 10.17 -8.98 -9.69
N TYR A 389 9.46 -8.12 -8.98
CA TYR A 389 9.96 -7.54 -7.74
C TYR A 389 9.71 -8.41 -6.50
N PHE A 390 8.63 -9.18 -6.47
CA PHE A 390 8.17 -9.91 -5.28
C PHE A 390 8.09 -11.43 -5.47
N GLY A 391 8.19 -11.92 -6.70
CA GLY A 391 8.21 -13.34 -7.03
C GLY A 391 9.45 -14.09 -6.53
N ALA A 392 9.46 -15.39 -6.84
CA ALA A 392 10.51 -16.31 -6.43
C ALA A 392 11.79 -16.14 -7.24
N ASP A 393 11.67 -15.90 -8.55
CA ASP A 393 12.79 -15.87 -9.49
C ASP A 393 13.62 -14.56 -9.38
N PRO A 394 14.89 -14.64 -8.93
CA PRO A 394 15.76 -13.47 -8.89
C PRO A 394 16.27 -13.02 -10.27
N ALA A 395 16.25 -13.87 -11.31
CA ALA A 395 16.76 -13.54 -12.64
C ALA A 395 15.92 -12.43 -13.29
N LEU A 396 14.59 -12.54 -13.20
CA LEU A 396 13.65 -11.49 -13.63
C LEU A 396 13.99 -10.14 -13.00
N ARG A 397 14.24 -10.12 -11.69
CA ARG A 397 14.59 -8.90 -10.97
C ARG A 397 15.92 -8.33 -11.44
N LYS A 398 16.95 -9.17 -11.58
CA LYS A 398 18.28 -8.74 -12.05
C LYS A 398 18.18 -8.09 -13.43
N ALA A 399 17.41 -8.65 -14.35
CA ALA A 399 17.23 -8.12 -15.70
C ALA A 399 16.65 -6.69 -15.70
N VAL A 400 15.76 -6.36 -14.75
CA VAL A 400 15.20 -5.00 -14.65
C VAL A 400 16.14 -4.05 -13.90
N LEU A 401 16.86 -4.52 -12.87
CA LEU A 401 17.70 -3.66 -12.03
C LEU A 401 19.03 -3.24 -12.67
N VAL A 402 19.47 -3.91 -13.74
CA VAL A 402 20.68 -3.48 -14.48
C VAL A 402 20.49 -2.16 -15.24
N THR A 403 19.25 -1.78 -15.52
CA THR A 403 18.94 -0.52 -16.18
C THR A 403 18.64 0.59 -15.16
N PRO A 404 18.96 1.85 -15.47
CA PRO A 404 18.61 2.97 -14.58
C PRO A 404 17.09 3.11 -14.41
N VAL A 405 16.69 3.86 -13.38
CA VAL A 405 15.29 4.22 -13.19
C VAL A 405 14.92 5.26 -14.25
N ALA A 406 13.89 4.97 -15.04
CA ALA A 406 13.32 5.93 -15.97
C ALA A 406 12.35 6.84 -15.21
N HIS A 407 12.86 7.98 -14.74
CA HIS A 407 12.10 9.00 -14.02
C HIS A 407 11.00 9.63 -14.89
N LEU A 408 10.07 10.35 -14.25
CA LEU A 408 8.99 11.06 -14.95
C LEU A 408 9.54 12.29 -15.69
N ALA A 409 8.81 12.77 -16.70
CA ALA A 409 8.97 14.16 -17.12
C ALA A 409 8.22 15.08 -16.13
N ALA A 410 8.66 16.34 -16.01
CA ALA A 410 8.01 17.30 -15.11
C ALA A 410 6.52 17.53 -15.46
N ALA A 411 6.18 17.51 -16.76
CA ALA A 411 4.80 17.62 -17.22
C ALA A 411 3.94 16.43 -16.72
N ASP A 412 4.46 15.20 -16.81
CA ASP A 412 3.77 14.00 -16.33
C ASP A 412 3.59 14.04 -14.81
N ALA A 413 4.63 14.44 -14.07
CA ALA A 413 4.55 14.61 -12.62
C ALA A 413 3.46 15.62 -12.21
N ARG A 414 3.40 16.77 -12.91
CA ARG A 414 2.35 17.79 -12.71
C ARG A 414 0.95 17.25 -13.04
N ALA A 415 0.82 16.46 -14.12
CA ALA A 415 -0.44 15.85 -14.51
C ALA A 415 -0.93 14.83 -13.47
N LEU A 416 -0.04 13.95 -12.98
CA LEU A 416 -0.34 12.99 -11.93
C LEU A 416 -0.73 13.67 -10.61
N ARG A 417 -0.03 14.76 -10.26
CA ARG A 417 -0.37 15.60 -9.10
C ARG A 417 -1.76 16.23 -9.23
N ALA A 418 -2.09 16.81 -10.38
CA ALA A 418 -3.41 17.38 -10.63
C ALA A 418 -4.52 16.32 -10.56
N ALA A 419 -4.25 15.12 -11.11
CA ALA A 419 -5.17 13.99 -11.05
C ALA A 419 -5.26 13.32 -9.67
N ARG A 420 -4.29 13.55 -8.77
CA ARG A 420 -4.10 12.83 -7.51
C ARG A 420 -4.06 11.32 -7.72
N ALA A 421 -3.35 10.91 -8.77
CA ALA A 421 -3.24 9.52 -9.20
C ALA A 421 -1.83 8.98 -8.97
N LEU A 422 -1.75 7.71 -8.56
CA LEU A 422 -0.50 6.95 -8.43
C LEU A 422 -0.63 5.65 -9.22
N PRO A 423 -0.24 5.63 -10.50
CA PRO A 423 -0.16 4.41 -11.28
C PRO A 423 0.69 3.34 -10.59
N VAL A 424 0.11 2.16 -10.35
CA VAL A 424 0.79 1.07 -9.65
C VAL A 424 1.95 0.53 -10.46
N GLY A 425 1.78 0.28 -11.76
CA GLY A 425 2.86 -0.15 -12.63
C GLY A 425 3.94 0.94 -12.75
N ARG A 426 3.56 2.07 -13.36
CA ARG A 426 4.53 3.10 -13.74
C ARG A 426 5.20 3.83 -12.57
N VAL A 427 4.44 4.30 -11.58
CA VAL A 427 5.01 5.12 -10.49
C VAL A 427 5.48 4.23 -9.36
N GLN A 428 4.61 3.35 -8.85
CA GLN A 428 4.93 2.60 -7.65
C GLN A 428 5.96 1.49 -7.90
N LEU A 429 5.84 0.71 -8.97
CA LEU A 429 6.73 -0.45 -9.21
C LEU A 429 7.98 -0.05 -10.00
N ASP A 430 7.82 0.66 -11.12
CA ASP A 430 8.94 1.00 -12.01
C ASP A 430 9.82 2.16 -11.53
N ILE A 431 9.27 3.06 -10.71
CA ILE A 431 10.02 4.20 -10.15
C ILE A 431 10.31 3.96 -8.67
N ASP A 432 9.30 3.96 -7.79
CA ASP A 432 9.53 3.94 -6.33
C ASP A 432 10.21 2.62 -5.90
N THR A 433 9.64 1.47 -6.26
CA THR A 433 10.19 0.15 -5.89
C THR A 433 11.54 -0.11 -6.57
N LYS A 434 11.69 0.20 -7.86
CA LYS A 434 12.98 0.07 -8.55
C LYS A 434 14.07 0.91 -7.89
N SER A 435 13.76 2.17 -7.56
CA SER A 435 14.67 3.09 -6.87
C SER A 435 15.10 2.53 -5.52
N TYR A 436 14.15 2.01 -4.73
CA TYR A 436 14.44 1.33 -3.48
C TYR A 436 15.36 0.12 -3.66
N LYS A 437 15.07 -0.76 -4.63
CA LYS A 437 15.90 -1.96 -4.86
C LYS A 437 17.32 -1.59 -5.26
N ASN A 438 17.48 -0.60 -6.13
CA ASN A 438 18.79 -0.09 -6.55
C ASN A 438 19.55 0.54 -5.38
N ASP A 439 18.88 1.34 -4.55
CA ASP A 439 19.50 1.93 -3.37
C ASP A 439 19.85 0.89 -2.30
N ALA A 440 19.00 -0.11 -2.07
CA ALA A 440 19.27 -1.23 -1.17
C ALA A 440 20.52 -2.01 -1.61
N ILE A 441 20.69 -2.25 -2.92
CA ILE A 441 21.91 -2.84 -3.48
C ILE A 441 23.12 -1.95 -3.18
N LYS A 442 23.04 -0.65 -3.46
CA LYS A 442 24.15 0.30 -3.19
C LYS A 442 24.52 0.37 -1.70
N ARG A 443 23.56 0.23 -0.79
CA ARG A 443 23.80 0.22 0.67
C ARG A 443 24.50 -1.06 1.13
N GLN A 444 24.28 -2.19 0.46
CA GLN A 444 24.74 -3.52 0.88
C GLN A 444 26.00 -3.99 0.16
N ILE A 445 26.14 -3.71 -1.13
CA ILE A 445 27.26 -4.17 -1.95
C ILE A 445 28.39 -3.12 -1.90
N PRO A 446 29.60 -3.50 -1.47
CA PRO A 446 30.75 -2.60 -1.51
C PRO A 446 31.13 -2.20 -2.94
N CYS A 447 31.66 -0.99 -3.10
CA CYS A 447 32.25 -0.58 -4.37
C CYS A 447 33.50 -1.41 -4.67
N ALA A 448 33.69 -1.79 -5.94
CA ALA A 448 34.83 -2.60 -6.37
C ALA A 448 36.18 -1.88 -6.24
N VAL A 449 36.19 -0.54 -6.27
CA VAL A 449 37.41 0.26 -6.25
C VAL A 449 38.00 0.37 -4.84
N ASP A 450 37.18 0.68 -3.84
CA ASP A 450 37.62 0.94 -2.47
C ASP A 450 37.17 -0.11 -1.45
N GLY A 451 36.31 -1.07 -1.83
CA GLY A 451 35.78 -2.08 -0.93
C GLY A 451 34.80 -1.53 0.11
N LEU A 452 34.26 -0.31 -0.08
CA LEU A 452 33.38 0.35 0.88
C LEU A 452 31.96 0.53 0.34
N ASN A 453 30.99 0.35 1.23
CA ASN A 453 29.64 0.84 0.99
C ASN A 453 29.54 2.34 1.36
N PRO A 454 28.46 3.04 0.97
CA PRO A 454 28.31 4.48 1.22
C PRO A 454 28.41 4.88 2.69
N ALA A 455 27.93 4.05 3.62
CA ALA A 455 27.99 4.35 5.05
C ALA A 455 29.44 4.36 5.55
N ARG A 456 30.21 3.31 5.23
CA ARG A 456 31.64 3.22 5.60
C ARG A 456 32.46 4.34 4.96
N ARG A 457 32.19 4.67 3.70
CA ARG A 457 32.85 5.79 3.01
C ARG A 457 32.59 7.13 3.68
N LYS A 458 31.36 7.40 4.11
CA LYS A 458 31.01 8.62 4.86
C LYS A 458 31.71 8.69 6.22
N ILE A 459 31.83 7.56 6.93
CA ILE A 459 32.56 7.49 8.20
C ILE A 459 34.03 7.86 8.00
N LEU A 460 34.71 7.24 7.03
CA LEU A 460 36.12 7.54 6.75
C LEU A 460 36.31 8.98 6.25
N ALA A 461 35.45 9.46 5.34
CA ALA A 461 35.52 10.84 4.87
C ALA A 461 35.33 11.85 6.01
N GLY A 462 34.39 11.58 6.93
CA GLY A 462 34.19 12.38 8.13
C GLY A 462 35.40 12.34 9.08
N ALA A 463 36.03 11.17 9.24
CA ALA A 463 37.25 11.04 10.02
C ALA A 463 38.41 11.84 9.39
N PHE A 464 38.64 11.71 8.08
CA PHE A 464 39.66 12.52 7.40
C PHE A 464 39.38 14.02 7.52
N ALA A 465 38.14 14.46 7.33
CA ALA A 465 37.79 15.87 7.48
C ALA A 465 38.03 16.40 8.90
N ARG A 466 37.89 15.55 9.94
CA ARG A 466 38.10 15.93 11.34
C ARG A 466 39.57 15.85 11.79
N PHE A 467 40.35 14.93 11.24
CA PHE A 467 41.68 14.57 11.76
C PHE A 467 42.84 14.80 10.79
N ALA A 468 42.62 15.22 9.53
CA ALA A 468 43.71 15.43 8.56
C ALA A 468 44.62 16.65 8.85
N GLY A 469 44.37 17.39 9.94
CA GLY A 469 45.17 18.55 10.37
C GLY A 469 45.71 18.45 11.79
N GLU A 470 45.56 17.29 12.45
CA GLU A 470 46.29 16.87 13.65
C GLU A 470 47.42 15.93 13.22
#